data_AF-A0A7V9TVF1-F1
#
_entry.id   AF-A0A7V9TVF1-F1
#
_cell.length_a   1.000
_cell.length_b   1.000
_cell.length_c   1.000
_cell.angle_alpha   90.00
_cell.angle_beta   90.00
_cell.angle_gamma   90.00
#
_symmetry.space_group_name_H-M   'P 1'
#
loop_
_entity.id
_entity.type
_entity.pdbx_description
1 polymer ?
#
loop_
_entity_poly.entity_id
_entity_poly.type
_entity_poly.pdbx_seq_one_letter_code
_entity_poly.pdbx_strand_id
1 'polypeptide(L)'
;MALLRARVEETMIKRLRRYMLAAQMAVDPTGANPDLTDPLATALQEMGNVPADVLAIGNTDLAAVAGADNVEFLDRVELRLLKNILGNLPETDMSAEWGSESRNQLPERVRQMILDKEKTVMLLWGAPGAIDATDAGSNSLTGGVLVFNFEDRWID
;
A
#
# COMPACT_ATOMS: atom_id res chain seq x y z
N MET A 1 -2.71 2.40 -22.14
CA MET A 1 -2.86 3.80 -21.65
C MET A 1 -1.88 3.98 -20.50
N ALA A 2 -1.06 5.02 -20.53
CA ALA A 2 -0.07 5.28 -19.48
C ALA A 2 -0.67 6.12 -18.34
N LEU A 3 -0.35 5.77 -17.10
CA LEU A 3 -0.71 6.55 -15.92
C LEU A 3 0.13 7.84 -15.87
N LEU A 4 -0.55 8.98 -15.71
CA LEU A 4 0.10 10.27 -15.46
C LEU A 4 0.13 10.54 -13.97
N ARG A 5 1.27 10.98 -13.43
CA ARG A 5 1.45 11.30 -12.01
C ARG A 5 0.40 12.29 -11.53
N ALA A 6 0.19 13.37 -12.27
CA ALA A 6 -0.82 14.38 -11.96
C ALA A 6 -2.24 13.80 -11.83
N ARG A 7 -2.59 12.74 -12.57
CA ARG A 7 -3.91 12.09 -12.49
C ARG A 7 -4.04 11.19 -11.27
N VAL A 8 -2.94 10.54 -10.86
CA VAL A 8 -2.88 9.79 -9.60
C VAL A 8 -3.03 10.74 -8.42
N GLU A 9 -2.26 11.83 -8.41
CA GLU A 9 -2.34 12.86 -7.37
C GLU A 9 -3.74 13.46 -7.29
N GLU A 10 -4.35 13.84 -8.43
CA GLU A 10 -5.72 14.35 -8.48
C GLU A 10 -6.73 13.38 -7.86
N THR A 11 -6.59 12.08 -8.13
CA THR A 11 -7.47 11.04 -7.61
C THR A 11 -7.29 10.86 -6.11
N MET A 12 -6.05 10.81 -5.62
CA MET A 12 -5.72 10.69 -4.21
C MET A 12 -6.21 11.91 -3.42
N ILE A 13 -5.99 13.11 -3.94
CA ILE A 13 -6.47 14.37 -3.38
C ILE A 13 -8.00 14.34 -3.31
N LYS A 14 -8.70 13.95 -4.38
CA LYS A 14 -10.17 13.87 -4.35
C LYS A 14 -10.71 12.95 -3.24
N ARG A 15 -10.03 11.83 -2.95
CA ARG A 15 -10.44 10.86 -1.92
C ARG A 15 -10.05 11.30 -0.50
N LEU A 16 -8.84 11.81 -0.32
CA LEU A 16 -8.23 12.00 1.01
C LEU A 16 -7.96 13.47 1.38
N ARG A 17 -8.40 14.44 0.58
CA ARG A 17 -8.20 15.90 0.81
C ARG A 17 -8.47 16.35 2.24
N ARG A 18 -9.58 15.88 2.84
CA ARG A 18 -9.96 16.29 4.20
C ARG A 18 -8.93 15.85 5.25
N TYR A 19 -8.35 14.67 5.07
CA TYR A 19 -7.36 14.10 5.98
C TYR A 19 -5.97 14.70 5.75
N MET A 20 -5.58 14.91 4.48
CA MET A 20 -4.33 15.60 4.14
C MET A 20 -4.28 17.02 4.71
N LEU A 21 -5.38 17.77 4.61
CA LEU A 21 -5.47 19.11 5.22
C LEU A 21 -5.36 19.07 6.75
N ALA A 22 -5.94 18.06 7.40
CA ALA A 22 -5.85 17.89 8.85
C ALA A 22 -4.43 17.56 9.31
N ALA A 23 -3.67 16.83 8.49
CA ALA A 23 -2.27 16.49 8.70
C ALA A 23 -1.28 17.55 8.16
N GLN A 24 -1.76 18.74 7.76
CA GLN A 24 -0.96 19.85 7.20
C GLN A 24 -0.12 19.49 5.96
N MET A 25 -0.57 18.51 5.16
CA MET A 25 0.10 18.08 3.93
C MET A 25 -0.35 18.92 2.72
N ALA A 26 0.51 19.00 1.70
CA ALA A 26 0.21 19.69 0.44
C ALA A 26 -0.87 18.96 -0.36
N VAL A 27 -1.82 19.73 -0.91
CA VAL A 27 -3.01 19.20 -1.62
C VAL A 27 -3.05 19.70 -3.07
N ASP A 28 -1.88 19.89 -3.67
CA ASP A 28 -1.74 20.41 -5.02
C ASP A 28 -1.57 19.27 -6.04
N PRO A 29 -2.44 19.13 -7.07
CA PRO A 29 -2.36 18.07 -8.07
C PRO A 29 -1.44 18.42 -9.26
N THR A 30 -0.31 19.07 -9.01
CA THR A 30 0.61 19.56 -10.07
C THR A 30 1.45 18.47 -10.72
N GLY A 31 1.44 17.24 -10.20
CA GLY A 31 2.35 16.17 -10.62
C GLY A 31 3.74 16.30 -9.99
N ALA A 32 3.89 17.18 -9.00
CA ALA A 32 5.14 17.47 -8.29
C ALA A 32 4.90 17.62 -6.78
N ASN A 33 3.84 17.00 -6.27
CA ASN A 33 3.49 17.13 -4.85
C ASN A 33 4.54 16.40 -3.99
N PRO A 34 5.28 17.09 -3.10
CA PRO A 34 6.34 16.49 -2.31
C PRO A 34 5.81 15.40 -1.37
N ASP A 35 4.63 15.62 -0.78
CA ASP A 35 4.02 14.73 0.21
C ASP A 35 3.45 13.44 -0.39
N LEU A 36 3.21 13.42 -1.71
CA LEU A 36 2.75 12.24 -2.44
C LEU A 36 3.90 11.44 -3.05
N THR A 37 5.14 11.95 -3.01
CA THR A 37 6.29 11.26 -3.62
C THR A 37 6.66 9.97 -2.88
N ASP A 38 6.73 10.02 -1.54
CA ASP A 38 7.02 8.83 -0.71
C ASP A 38 5.93 7.73 -0.83
N PRO A 39 4.63 8.05 -0.76
CA PRO A 39 3.56 7.09 -1.04
C PRO A 39 3.65 6.44 -2.42
N LEU A 40 3.94 7.21 -3.47
CA LEU A 40 4.08 6.69 -4.83
C LEU A 40 5.30 5.76 -4.96
N ALA A 41 6.44 6.16 -4.41
CA ALA A 41 7.66 5.36 -4.47
C ALA A 41 7.52 4.04 -3.72
N THR A 42 6.94 4.07 -2.53
CA THR A 42 6.70 2.86 -1.72
C THR A 42 5.75 1.90 -2.44
N ALA A 43 4.65 2.40 -3.01
CA ALA A 43 3.70 1.56 -3.74
C ALA A 43 4.33 0.91 -4.98
N LEU A 44 5.20 1.62 -5.71
CA LEU A 44 5.95 1.03 -6.83
C LEU A 44 6.86 -0.10 -6.35
N GLN A 45 7.61 0.13 -5.26
CA GLN A 45 8.51 -0.88 -4.67
C GLN A 45 7.76 -2.11 -4.18
N GLU A 46 6.59 -1.94 -3.55
CA GLU A 46 5.76 -3.05 -3.09
C GLU A 46 5.22 -3.91 -4.24
N MET A 47 5.06 -3.32 -5.42
CA MET A 47 4.70 -4.02 -6.67
C MET A 47 5.92 -4.58 -7.41
N GLY A 48 7.12 -4.48 -6.85
CA GLY A 48 8.37 -4.97 -7.48
C GLY A 48 8.95 -4.03 -8.53
N ASN A 49 8.40 -2.83 -8.72
CA ASN A 49 8.94 -1.83 -9.63
C ASN A 49 9.92 -0.91 -8.88
N VAL A 50 11.14 -0.80 -9.40
CA VAL A 50 12.15 0.11 -8.84
C VAL A 50 12.13 1.41 -9.65
N PRO A 51 11.67 2.53 -9.07
CA PRO A 51 11.71 3.82 -9.76
C PRO A 51 13.15 4.27 -9.98
N ALA A 52 13.38 5.03 -11.05
CA ALA A 52 14.70 5.57 -11.36
C ALA A 52 15.20 6.56 -10.29
N ASP A 53 14.27 7.31 -9.68
CA ASP A 53 14.54 8.19 -8.55
C ASP A 53 13.40 8.09 -7.52
N VAL A 54 13.71 7.54 -6.35
CA VAL A 54 12.77 7.37 -5.23
C VAL A 54 12.28 8.73 -4.68
N LEU A 55 13.07 9.79 -4.86
CA LEU A 55 12.74 11.15 -4.41
C LEU A 55 12.05 11.99 -5.49
N ALA A 56 11.96 11.50 -6.72
CA ALA A 56 11.38 12.21 -7.85
C ALA A 56 10.67 11.27 -8.84
N ILE A 57 9.54 10.69 -8.42
CA ILE A 57 8.75 9.79 -9.27
C ILE A 57 8.17 10.52 -10.49
N GLY A 58 8.54 10.10 -11.69
CA GLY A 58 8.07 10.69 -12.94
C GLY A 58 6.91 9.92 -13.58
N ASN A 59 6.35 10.47 -14.66
CA ASN A 59 5.41 9.74 -15.52
C ASN A 59 6.06 8.50 -16.14
N THR A 60 7.38 8.50 -16.30
CA THR A 60 8.16 7.37 -16.84
C THR A 60 8.19 6.19 -15.88
N ASP A 61 8.27 6.43 -14.57
CA ASP A 61 8.25 5.36 -13.57
C ASP A 61 6.85 4.72 -13.47
N LEU A 62 5.80 5.54 -13.64
CA LEU A 62 4.42 5.08 -13.68
C LEU A 62 4.03 4.38 -14.99
N ALA A 63 4.87 4.45 -16.03
CA ALA A 63 4.62 3.75 -17.28
C ALA A 63 4.76 2.22 -17.12
N ALA A 64 5.50 1.77 -16.11
CA ALA A 64 5.62 0.35 -15.76
C ALA A 64 4.33 -0.23 -15.17
N VAL A 65 3.46 0.61 -14.60
CA VAL A 65 2.15 0.21 -14.07
C VAL A 65 1.12 0.27 -15.21
N ALA A 66 0.66 -0.89 -15.67
CA ALA A 66 -0.22 -0.98 -16.83
C ALA A 66 -1.52 -1.72 -16.53
N GLY A 67 -2.63 -1.22 -17.10
CA GLY A 67 -3.88 -1.95 -17.18
C GLY A 67 -4.53 -2.25 -15.82
N ALA A 68 -4.57 -3.54 -15.45
CA ALA A 68 -5.21 -4.02 -14.22
C ALA A 68 -4.44 -3.61 -12.96
N ASP A 69 -3.12 -3.48 -13.06
CA ASP A 69 -2.21 -3.12 -11.97
C ASP A 69 -2.45 -1.68 -11.49
N ASN A 70 -3.15 -0.87 -12.28
CA ASN A 70 -3.50 0.51 -11.95
C ASN A 70 -4.37 0.60 -10.69
N VAL A 71 -5.27 -0.36 -10.48
CA VAL A 71 -6.19 -0.35 -9.34
C VAL A 71 -5.44 -0.75 -8.07
N GLU A 72 -4.63 -1.80 -8.16
CA GLU A 72 -3.73 -2.23 -7.08
C GLU A 72 -2.78 -1.09 -6.67
N PHE A 73 -2.14 -0.44 -7.65
CA PHE A 73 -1.25 0.67 -7.40
C PHE A 73 -1.94 1.80 -6.65
N LEU A 74 -3.14 2.20 -7.08
CA LEU A 74 -3.91 3.25 -6.41
C LEU A 74 -4.29 2.85 -4.97
N ASP A 75 -4.63 1.59 -4.73
CA ASP A 75 -4.98 1.11 -3.40
C ASP A 75 -3.77 1.09 -2.45
N ARG A 76 -2.59 0.68 -2.93
CA ARG A 76 -1.34 0.70 -2.16
C ARG A 76 -0.87 2.12 -1.86
N VAL A 77 -0.96 3.03 -2.84
CA VAL A 77 -0.67 4.45 -2.64
C VAL A 77 -1.61 5.05 -1.59
N GLU A 78 -2.90 4.74 -1.66
CA GLU A 78 -3.91 5.21 -0.70
C GLU A 78 -3.60 4.71 0.72
N LEU A 79 -3.21 3.44 0.86
CA LEU A 79 -2.82 2.87 2.14
C LEU A 79 -1.58 3.58 2.74
N ARG A 80 -0.53 3.77 1.94
CA ARG A 80 0.69 4.43 2.40
C ARG A 80 0.44 5.91 2.74
N LEU A 81 -0.39 6.59 1.95
CA LEU A 81 -0.80 7.96 2.21
C LEU A 81 -1.57 8.07 3.54
N LEU A 82 -2.48 7.14 3.84
CA LEU A 82 -3.17 7.10 5.13
C LEU A 82 -2.22 6.90 6.32
N LYS A 83 -1.18 6.06 6.18
CA LYS A 83 -0.13 5.88 7.19
C LYS A 83 0.67 7.16 7.42
N ASN A 84 1.03 7.86 6.35
CA ASN A 84 1.74 9.14 6.43
C ASN A 84 0.87 10.24 7.08
N ILE A 85 -0.43 10.29 6.74
CA ILE A 85 -1.41 11.16 7.40
C ILE A 85 -1.46 10.87 8.90
N LEU A 86 -1.52 9.60 9.30
CA LEU A 86 -1.56 9.22 10.72
C LEU A 86 -0.29 9.65 11.46
N GLY A 87 0.89 9.48 10.84
CA GLY A 87 2.16 9.90 11.43
C GLY A 87 2.32 11.42 11.56
N ASN A 88 1.70 12.19 10.66
CA ASN A 88 1.71 13.66 10.68
C ASN A 88 0.56 14.27 11.50
N LEU A 89 -0.42 13.47 11.94
CA LEU A 89 -1.45 13.96 12.85
C LEU A 89 -0.81 14.19 14.23
N PRO A 90 -1.08 15.34 14.89
CA PRO A 90 -0.55 15.60 16.22
C PRO A 90 -1.07 14.53 17.20
N GLU A 91 -0.15 13.79 17.81
CA GLU A 91 -0.42 12.68 18.74
C GLU A 91 -1.00 13.13 20.08
N THR A 92 -0.91 14.43 20.38
CA THR A 92 -1.32 15.02 21.65
C THR A 92 -2.44 16.01 21.43
N ASP A 93 -3.43 15.93 22.31
CA ASP A 93 -4.56 16.85 22.41
C ASP A 93 -4.09 18.29 22.15
N MET A 94 -4.50 18.88 21.02
CA MET A 94 -4.71 20.32 20.96
C MET A 94 -5.88 20.63 21.90
N SER A 95 -5.62 20.61 23.19
CA SER A 95 -6.49 21.04 24.28
C SER A 95 -6.56 22.56 24.41
N ALA A 96 -6.14 23.30 23.39
CA ALA A 96 -6.29 24.74 23.32
C ALA A 96 -7.40 25.10 22.30
N GLU A 97 -8.55 25.48 22.87
CA GLU A 97 -9.52 26.46 22.35
C GLU A 97 -10.82 26.03 21.63
N TRP A 98 -11.01 24.81 21.09
CA TRP A 98 -12.24 24.52 20.30
C TRP A 98 -13.03 23.22 20.57
N GLY A 99 -12.94 22.63 21.77
CA GLY A 99 -13.83 21.51 22.15
C GLY A 99 -13.20 20.15 21.88
N SER A 100 -12.73 19.51 22.95
CA SER A 100 -11.89 18.31 22.95
C SER A 100 -12.59 17.02 22.53
N GLU A 101 -13.92 17.01 22.39
CA GLU A 101 -14.68 15.76 22.28
C GLU A 101 -14.79 15.21 20.84
N SER A 102 -14.52 16.05 19.82
CA SER A 102 -14.65 15.66 18.39
C SER A 102 -13.32 15.34 17.69
N ARG A 103 -12.16 15.78 18.21
CA ARG A 103 -10.87 15.59 17.52
C ARG A 103 -10.19 14.25 17.81
N ASN A 104 -10.46 13.61 18.95
CA ASN A 104 -9.94 12.26 19.25
C ASN A 104 -10.56 11.16 18.37
N GLN A 105 -11.68 11.44 17.69
CA GLN A 105 -12.31 10.52 16.74
C GLN A 105 -11.63 10.51 15.37
N LEU A 106 -10.92 11.58 14.98
CA LEU A 106 -10.26 11.67 13.68
C LEU A 106 -9.09 10.68 13.53
N PRO A 107 -8.10 10.64 14.43
CA PRO A 107 -7.00 9.68 14.33
C PRO A 107 -7.50 8.25 14.46
N GLU A 108 -8.50 7.99 15.32
CA GLU A 108 -9.09 6.66 15.44
C GLU A 108 -9.84 6.22 14.18
N ARG A 109 -10.55 7.14 13.52
CA ARG A 109 -11.20 6.87 12.22
C ARG A 109 -10.18 6.62 11.11
N VAL A 110 -9.06 7.34 11.10
CA VAL A 110 -7.96 7.08 10.15
C VAL A 110 -7.34 5.71 10.41
N ARG A 111 -7.13 5.31 11.68
CA ARG A 111 -6.67 3.95 12.03
C ARG A 111 -7.62 2.87 11.55
N GLN A 112 -8.93 3.03 11.75
CA GLN A 112 -9.92 2.07 11.23
C GLN A 112 -9.89 1.98 9.71
N MET A 113 -9.79 3.13 9.02
CA MET A 113 -9.65 3.15 7.56
C MET A 113 -8.37 2.45 7.09
N ILE A 114 -7.25 2.60 7.81
CA ILE A 114 -6.01 1.85 7.52
C ILE A 114 -6.28 0.36 7.64
N LEU A 115 -6.86 -0.12 8.75
CA LEU A 115 -7.13 -1.54 8.95
C LEU A 115 -8.06 -2.13 7.89
N ASP A 116 -9.12 -1.42 7.52
CA ASP A 116 -10.06 -1.86 6.48
C ASP A 116 -9.41 -1.89 5.10
N LYS A 117 -8.57 -0.90 4.79
CA LYS A 117 -7.82 -0.84 3.54
C LYS A 117 -6.73 -1.91 3.49
N GLU A 118 -6.01 -2.18 4.58
CA GLU A 118 -5.04 -3.27 4.69
C GLU A 118 -5.69 -4.63 4.44
N LYS A 119 -6.85 -4.89 5.05
CA LYS A 119 -7.62 -6.11 4.78
C LYS A 119 -8.04 -6.21 3.32
N THR A 120 -8.51 -5.11 2.74
CA THR A 120 -8.95 -5.05 1.35
C THR A 120 -7.78 -5.31 0.39
N VAL A 121 -6.63 -4.69 0.63
CA VAL A 121 -5.40 -4.89 -0.16
C VAL A 121 -4.90 -6.32 0.00
N MET A 122 -4.86 -6.85 1.22
CA MET A 122 -4.44 -8.23 1.48
C MET A 122 -5.37 -9.27 0.83
N LEU A 123 -6.69 -9.01 0.83
CA LEU A 123 -7.69 -9.93 0.29
C LEU A 123 -7.75 -9.91 -1.25
N LEU A 124 -7.55 -8.75 -1.87
CA LEU A 124 -7.63 -8.59 -3.33
C LEU A 124 -6.27 -8.82 -4.02
N TRP A 125 -5.17 -8.38 -3.40
CA TRP A 125 -3.86 -8.26 -4.05
C TRP A 125 -2.75 -9.06 -3.35
N GLY A 126 -3.01 -9.59 -2.15
CA GLY A 126 -1.99 -10.33 -1.37
C GLY A 126 -1.07 -9.41 -0.57
N ALA A 127 -0.11 -10.02 0.15
CA ALA A 127 0.79 -9.27 1.02
C ALA A 127 1.77 -8.38 0.22
N PRO A 128 2.08 -7.15 0.70
CA PRO A 128 3.12 -6.32 0.10
C PRO A 128 4.47 -7.05 0.13
N GLY A 129 5.15 -7.14 -1.02
CA GLY A 129 6.42 -7.86 -1.12
C GLY A 129 6.29 -9.39 -1.22
N ALA A 130 5.11 -9.92 -1.56
CA ALA A 130 5.03 -11.27 -2.10
C ALA A 130 5.72 -11.29 -3.47
N ILE A 131 7.05 -11.40 -3.45
CA ILE A 131 7.76 -12.15 -4.49
C ILE A 131 6.92 -13.39 -4.75
N ASP A 132 6.57 -13.57 -6.02
CA ASP A 132 5.78 -14.65 -6.55
C ASP A 132 5.90 -15.91 -5.68
N ALA A 133 4.86 -16.25 -4.91
CA ALA A 133 4.82 -17.51 -4.17
C ALA A 133 4.83 -18.72 -5.12
N THR A 134 4.91 -18.49 -6.44
CA THR A 134 5.25 -19.49 -7.44
C THR A 134 6.70 -20.01 -7.30
N ASP A 135 7.59 -19.31 -6.57
CA ASP A 135 8.95 -19.82 -6.24
C ASP A 135 9.12 -20.19 -4.74
N ALA A 136 8.02 -20.21 -3.97
CA ALA A 136 7.99 -20.88 -2.69
C ALA A 136 7.75 -22.38 -2.91
N GLY A 137 8.74 -23.07 -3.48
CA GLY A 137 8.81 -24.53 -3.52
C GLY A 137 7.54 -25.18 -4.05
N SER A 138 7.43 -25.28 -5.38
CA SER A 138 6.59 -26.28 -6.01
C SER A 138 7.02 -27.68 -5.55
N ASN A 139 6.55 -28.12 -4.38
CA ASN A 139 6.44 -29.52 -4.01
C ASN A 139 5.23 -30.14 -4.72
N SER A 140 4.99 -29.76 -5.99
CA SER A 140 4.14 -30.56 -6.87
C SER A 140 5.00 -31.72 -7.38
N LEU A 141 4.91 -32.87 -6.70
CA LEU A 141 5.34 -34.14 -7.27
C LEU A 141 4.38 -34.51 -8.41
N THR A 142 4.53 -33.86 -9.55
CA THR A 142 3.83 -34.25 -10.77
C THR A 142 4.58 -35.41 -11.38
N GLY A 143 4.13 -36.64 -11.10
CA GLY A 143 4.54 -37.86 -11.80
C GLY A 143 5.44 -38.85 -11.04
N GLY A 144 5.72 -38.64 -9.76
CA GLY A 144 6.52 -39.58 -8.96
C GLY A 144 5.64 -40.54 -8.13
N VAL A 145 5.78 -41.85 -8.35
CA VAL A 145 5.18 -42.87 -7.46
C VAL A 145 5.94 -42.88 -6.14
N LEU A 146 5.27 -42.56 -5.03
CA LEU A 146 5.81 -42.72 -3.69
C LEU A 146 5.63 -44.19 -3.26
N VAL A 147 6.71 -44.96 -3.29
CA VAL A 147 6.74 -46.34 -2.79
C VAL A 147 7.15 -46.31 -1.32
N PHE A 148 6.21 -46.60 -0.42
CA PHE A 148 6.50 -46.80 0.99
C PHE A 148 6.80 -48.29 1.22
N ASN A 149 8.07 -48.66 1.37
CA ASN A 149 8.46 -49.98 1.83
C ASN A 149 8.43 -49.99 3.36
N PHE A 150 7.43 -50.66 3.93
CA PHE A 150 7.43 -51.01 5.34
C PHE A 150 8.28 -52.27 5.51
N GLU A 151 9.51 -52.12 5.99
CA GLU A 151 10.26 -53.28 6.49
C GLU A 151 9.58 -53.76 7.77
N ASP A 152 8.98 -54.94 7.66
CA ASP A 152 8.29 -55.63 8.75
C ASP A 152 9.33 -56.13 9.76
N ARG A 153 9.76 -55.26 10.69
CA ARG A 153 10.55 -55.68 11.84
C ARG A 153 9.63 -56.32 12.86
N TRP A 154 9.42 -57.62 12.69
CA TRP A 154 8.95 -58.50 13.75
C TRP A 154 9.98 -58.46 14.88
N ILE A 155 9.56 -57.95 16.03
CA ILE A 155 10.31 -58.00 17.30
C ILE A 155 10.09 -59.40 17.87
N ASP A 156 11.17 -60.15 18.09
CA ASP A 156 11.20 -61.42 18.83
C ASP A 156 10.77 -61.24 20.29
#